data_AF-A0A815VPP5-F1
#
_entry.id   AF-A0A815VPP5-F1
#
_cell.length_a   1.000
_cell.length_b   1.000
_cell.length_c   1.000
_cell.angle_alpha   90.00
_cell.angle_beta   90.00
_cell.angle_gamma   90.00
#
_symmetry.space_group_name_H-M   'P 1'
#
loop_
_entity.id
_entity.type
_entity.pdbx_description
1 polymer ?
#
loop_
_entity_poly.entity_id
_entity_poly.type
_entity_poly.pdbx_seq_one_letter_code
_entity_poly.pdbx_strand_id
1 'polypeptide(L)'
;MTNSCFRYMNKENFRFYIKVRTALNVQAKDIHEELCFACGDETPSLKTIEEWSKWFRENREEAEDEVRSDSLVIETTSENIEQQVKEQQKRNEKVRDMPRLVRDFLDPAEFYQQIKTICGINFFCGVPDSLLKDFCAYVTKNVPSSHHIITANEGSAVGLACGSYMATGQPS
;
A
#
# COMPACT_ATOMS: atom_id res chain seq x y z
N MET A 1 47.61 5.31 -3.82
CA MET A 1 46.75 5.46 -5.01
C MET A 1 45.33 5.25 -4.55
N THR A 2 44.62 6.34 -4.27
CA THR A 2 43.27 6.33 -3.73
C THR A 2 42.30 5.93 -4.85
N ASN A 3 41.57 4.84 -4.63
CA ASN A 3 40.60 4.25 -5.56
C ASN A 3 39.44 5.24 -5.82
N SER A 4 39.64 6.11 -6.79
CA SER A 4 38.71 7.15 -7.23
C SER A 4 37.70 6.62 -8.27
N CYS A 5 37.20 5.40 -8.12
CA CYS A 5 36.37 4.73 -9.14
C CYS A 5 34.96 4.31 -8.68
N PHE A 6 34.65 4.30 -7.38
CA PHE A 6 33.34 3.86 -6.87
C PHE A 6 32.46 5.03 -6.41
N ARG A 7 32.26 6.02 -7.27
CA ARG A 7 31.20 7.03 -7.08
C ARG A 7 30.14 6.79 -8.15
N TYR A 8 28.93 6.44 -7.70
CA TYR A 8 27.74 6.07 -8.47
C TYR A 8 27.64 4.60 -8.92
N MET A 9 27.21 3.73 -8.01
CA MET A 9 26.45 2.54 -8.41
C MET A 9 24.96 2.89 -8.46
N ASN A 10 24.38 2.95 -9.67
CA ASN A 10 22.94 3.08 -9.85
C ASN A 10 22.23 1.73 -9.60
N LYS A 11 20.89 1.71 -9.46
CA LYS A 11 20.08 0.48 -9.29
C LYS A 11 20.40 -0.60 -10.32
N GLU A 12 20.70 -0.21 -11.55
CA GLU A 12 21.10 -1.13 -12.62
C GLU A 12 22.45 -1.80 -12.36
N ASN A 13 23.40 -1.10 -11.74
CA ASN A 13 24.72 -1.64 -11.42
C ASN A 13 24.64 -2.72 -10.33
N PHE A 14 23.73 -2.56 -9.36
CA PHE A 14 23.47 -3.59 -8.35
C PHE A 14 22.91 -4.86 -8.99
N ARG A 15 21.93 -4.73 -9.90
CA ARG A 15 21.36 -5.89 -10.62
C ARG A 15 22.41 -6.63 -11.42
N PHE A 16 23.22 -5.90 -12.18
CA PHE A 16 24.28 -6.49 -12.99
C PHE A 16 25.29 -7.26 -12.12
N TYR A 17 25.74 -6.65 -11.03
CA TYR A 17 26.66 -7.30 -10.09
C TYR A 17 26.05 -8.54 -9.43
N ILE A 18 24.81 -8.45 -8.95
CA ILE A 18 24.09 -9.58 -8.35
C ILE A 18 23.88 -10.70 -9.36
N LYS A 19 23.58 -10.39 -10.62
CA LYS A 19 23.45 -11.37 -11.72
C LYS A 19 24.75 -12.13 -11.94
N VAL A 20 25.87 -11.42 -12.11
CA VAL A 20 27.19 -12.03 -12.32
C VAL A 20 27.59 -12.91 -11.14
N ARG A 21 27.41 -12.43 -9.91
CA ARG A 21 27.75 -13.20 -8.71
C ARG A 21 26.87 -14.42 -8.49
N THR A 22 25.57 -14.30 -8.81
CA THR A 22 24.64 -15.44 -8.78
C THR A 22 25.02 -16.50 -9.81
N ALA A 23 25.43 -16.10 -11.03
CA ALA A 23 25.91 -17.01 -12.06
C ALA A 23 27.20 -17.75 -11.65
N LEU A 24 28.02 -17.13 -10.79
CA LEU A 24 29.20 -17.75 -10.18
C LEU A 24 28.87 -18.60 -8.93
N ASN A 25 27.58 -18.87 -8.65
CA ASN A 25 27.09 -19.61 -7.48
C ASN A 25 27.50 -19.03 -6.12
N VAL A 26 27.71 -17.72 -6.03
CA VAL A 26 27.94 -17.03 -4.76
C VAL A 26 26.59 -16.88 -4.01
N GLN A 27 26.60 -17.07 -2.70
CA GLN A 27 25.39 -16.96 -1.89
C GLN A 27 24.98 -15.48 -1.70
N ALA A 28 23.67 -15.23 -1.65
CA ALA A 28 23.11 -13.87 -1.52
C ALA A 28 23.62 -13.11 -0.29
N LYS A 29 23.94 -13.84 0.79
CA LYS A 29 24.54 -13.28 2.01
C LYS A 29 25.92 -12.67 1.75
N ASP A 30 26.78 -13.42 1.07
CA ASP A 30 28.14 -12.97 0.77
C ASP A 30 28.12 -11.79 -0.21
N ILE A 31 27.18 -11.79 -1.17
CA ILE A 31 26.94 -10.68 -2.08
C ILE A 31 26.52 -9.41 -1.31
N HIS A 32 25.65 -9.53 -0.31
CA HIS A 32 25.22 -8.41 0.52
C HIS A 32 26.36 -7.85 1.37
N GLU A 33 27.20 -8.71 1.96
CA GLU A 33 28.36 -8.30 2.74
C GLU A 33 29.39 -7.54 1.88
N GLU A 34 29.66 -8.04 0.67
CA GLU A 34 30.56 -7.36 -0.28
C GLU A 34 30.03 -6.00 -0.75
N LEU A 35 28.72 -5.92 -1.03
CA LEU A 35 28.08 -4.65 -1.40
C LEU A 35 28.05 -3.67 -0.23
N CYS A 36 27.79 -4.14 0.99
CA CYS A 36 27.83 -3.31 2.19
C CYS A 36 29.24 -2.74 2.42
N PHE A 37 30.28 -3.56 2.21
CA PHE A 37 31.67 -3.11 2.28
C PHE A 37 32.03 -2.08 1.21
N ALA A 38 31.51 -2.22 -0.01
CA ALA A 38 31.85 -1.35 -1.13
C ALA A 38 31.00 -0.07 -1.22
N CYS A 39 29.71 -0.13 -0.85
CA CYS A 39 28.72 0.92 -1.09
C CYS A 39 28.07 1.48 0.20
N GLY A 40 28.31 0.86 1.37
CA GLY A 40 27.77 1.33 2.64
C GLY A 40 26.24 1.40 2.66
N ASP A 41 25.70 2.54 3.08
CA ASP A 41 24.27 2.77 3.33
C ASP A 41 23.38 2.74 2.07
N GLU A 42 23.97 2.82 0.87
CA GLU A 42 23.22 2.73 -0.40
C GLU A 42 22.97 1.27 -0.84
N THR A 43 23.38 0.30 -0.02
CA THR A 43 23.28 -1.14 -0.34
C THR A 43 21.82 -1.62 -0.30
N PRO A 44 21.36 -2.37 -1.33
CA PRO A 44 20.06 -3.02 -1.28
C PRO A 44 19.92 -3.96 -0.09
N SER A 45 18.71 -4.04 0.47
CA SER A 45 18.45 -4.96 1.58
C SER A 45 18.78 -6.40 1.20
N LEU A 46 19.22 -7.21 2.17
CA LEU A 46 19.51 -8.63 1.95
C LEU A 46 18.33 -9.35 1.26
N LYS A 47 17.10 -9.03 1.65
CA LYS A 47 15.88 -9.57 1.06
C LYS A 47 15.76 -9.24 -0.43
N THR A 48 16.07 -8.02 -0.83
CA THR A 48 16.08 -7.60 -2.24
C THR A 48 17.11 -8.40 -3.06
N ILE A 49 18.29 -8.65 -2.49
CA ILE A 49 19.36 -9.43 -3.13
C ILE A 49 18.95 -10.90 -3.26
N GLU A 50 18.31 -11.47 -2.24
CA GLU A 50 17.76 -12.83 -2.29
C GLU A 50 16.68 -12.99 -3.36
N GLU A 51 15.74 -12.04 -3.44
CA GLU A 51 14.69 -12.00 -4.47
C GLU A 51 15.28 -11.94 -5.88
N TRP A 52 16.26 -11.06 -6.11
CA TRP A 52 16.93 -10.96 -7.41
C TRP A 52 17.80 -12.19 -7.73
N SER A 53 18.54 -12.73 -6.76
CA SER A 53 19.34 -13.94 -6.95
C SER A 53 18.47 -15.13 -7.32
N LYS A 54 17.29 -15.25 -6.70
CA LYS A 54 16.30 -16.27 -7.06
C LYS A 54 15.82 -16.06 -8.50
N TRP A 55 15.43 -14.84 -8.85
CA TRP A 55 14.95 -14.48 -10.18
C TRP A 55 15.99 -14.75 -11.29
N PHE A 56 17.27 -14.48 -11.04
CA PHE A 56 18.35 -14.77 -11.99
C PHE A 56 18.62 -16.27 -12.16
N ARG A 57 18.49 -17.09 -11.10
CA ARG A 57 18.61 -18.56 -11.21
C ARG A 57 17.49 -19.19 -12.03
N GLU A 58 16.33 -18.54 -12.08
CA GLU A 58 15.17 -18.98 -12.85
C GLU A 58 15.27 -18.61 -14.36
N ASN A 59 16.46 -18.18 -14.83
CA ASN A 59 16.81 -17.94 -16.24
C ASN A 59 15.93 -16.90 -16.98
N ARG A 60 15.55 -15.82 -16.30
CA ARG A 60 15.11 -14.57 -16.96
C ARG A 60 16.36 -13.75 -17.31
N GLU A 61 16.94 -13.98 -18.49
CA GLU A 61 18.20 -13.33 -18.90
C GLU A 61 18.09 -11.83 -19.20
N GLU A 62 16.89 -11.29 -19.38
CA GLU A 62 16.67 -9.88 -19.76
C GLU A 62 16.35 -9.03 -18.54
N ALA A 63 17.31 -8.19 -18.14
CA ALA A 63 17.15 -7.18 -17.10
C ALA A 63 16.41 -5.94 -17.64
N GLU A 64 15.26 -6.15 -18.25
CA GLU A 64 14.29 -5.06 -18.35
C GLU A 64 13.53 -5.04 -17.01
N ASP A 65 13.34 -3.85 -16.44
CA ASP A 65 12.27 -3.70 -15.45
C ASP A 65 11.02 -4.31 -16.09
N GLU A 66 10.43 -5.36 -15.48
CA GLU A 66 9.01 -5.62 -15.74
C GLU A 66 8.36 -4.26 -15.63
N VAL A 67 7.78 -3.76 -16.73
CA VAL A 67 7.04 -2.50 -16.73
C VAL A 67 6.21 -2.56 -15.47
N ARG A 68 6.62 -1.77 -14.47
CA ARG A 68 5.94 -1.74 -13.18
C ARG A 68 4.51 -1.58 -13.59
N SER A 69 3.65 -2.57 -13.32
CA SER A 69 2.30 -2.56 -13.86
C SER A 69 1.75 -1.21 -13.48
N ASP A 70 1.73 -0.29 -14.44
CA ASP A 70 1.11 0.98 -14.24
C ASP A 70 -0.30 0.51 -13.97
N SER A 71 -0.83 0.81 -12.79
CA SER A 71 -2.20 0.45 -12.45
C SER A 71 -3.23 1.10 -13.40
N LEU A 72 -2.77 1.70 -14.50
CA LEU A 72 -3.51 1.96 -15.71
C LEU A 72 -3.71 0.63 -16.44
N VAL A 73 -4.89 0.05 -16.24
CA VAL A 73 -5.50 -0.85 -17.23
C VAL A 73 -5.61 -0.05 -18.52
N ILE A 74 -4.60 -0.13 -19.39
CA ILE A 74 -4.52 0.70 -20.60
C ILE A 74 -5.52 0.24 -21.66
N GLU A 75 -6.00 -1.00 -21.57
CA GLU A 75 -7.09 -1.50 -22.39
C GLU A 75 -8.00 -2.43 -21.58
N THR A 76 -9.28 -2.06 -21.50
CA THR A 76 -10.31 -2.83 -20.81
C THR A 76 -10.80 -3.94 -21.74
N THR A 77 -9.99 -4.98 -21.90
CA THR A 77 -10.37 -6.19 -22.64
C THR A 77 -11.25 -7.07 -21.76
N SER A 78 -12.27 -7.70 -22.33
CA SER A 78 -13.20 -8.59 -21.61
C SER A 78 -12.46 -9.70 -20.85
N GLU A 79 -11.36 -10.20 -21.40
CA GLU A 79 -10.52 -11.25 -20.80
C GLU A 79 -9.83 -10.78 -19.51
N ASN A 80 -9.30 -9.55 -19.50
CA ASN A 80 -8.65 -8.96 -18.32
C ASN A 80 -9.66 -8.71 -17.19
N ILE A 81 -10.87 -8.27 -17.52
CA ILE A 81 -11.96 -8.12 -16.56
C ILE A 81 -12.34 -9.49 -15.97
N GLU A 82 -12.54 -10.50 -16.81
CA GLU A 82 -12.90 -11.84 -16.37
C GLU A 82 -11.84 -12.46 -15.45
N GLN A 83 -10.56 -12.27 -15.78
CA GLN A 83 -9.47 -12.78 -14.98
C GLN A 83 -9.41 -12.10 -13.61
N GLN A 84 -9.54 -10.78 -13.56
CA GLN A 84 -9.61 -10.02 -12.31
C GLN A 84 -10.83 -10.43 -11.45
N VAL A 85 -12.01 -10.62 -12.07
CA VAL A 85 -13.22 -11.07 -11.36
C VAL A 85 -13.02 -12.47 -10.78
N LYS A 86 -12.46 -13.41 -11.55
CA LYS A 86 -12.18 -14.79 -11.06
C LYS A 86 -11.21 -14.79 -9.88
N GLU A 87 -10.18 -13.95 -9.91
CA GLU A 87 -9.23 -13.81 -8.81
C GLU A 87 -9.85 -13.18 -7.56
N GLN A 88 -10.73 -12.19 -7.73
CA GLN A 88 -11.50 -11.61 -6.63
C GLN A 88 -12.45 -12.65 -6.01
N GLN A 89 -13.14 -13.44 -6.83
CA GLN A 89 -14.03 -14.51 -6.35
C GLN A 89 -13.31 -15.55 -5.50
N LYS A 90 -12.15 -16.04 -5.96
CA LYS A 90 -11.31 -17.00 -5.20
C LYS A 90 -10.84 -16.44 -3.86
N ARG A 91 -10.46 -15.15 -3.83
CA ARG A 91 -10.08 -14.47 -2.58
C ARG A 91 -11.26 -14.38 -1.62
N ASN A 92 -12.43 -13.97 -2.12
CA ASN A 92 -13.64 -13.88 -1.31
C ASN A 92 -14.06 -15.24 -0.75
N GLU A 93 -13.93 -16.31 -1.53
CA GLU A 93 -14.24 -17.67 -1.08
C GLU A 93 -13.32 -18.13 0.04
N LYS A 94 -12.01 -17.84 -0.05
CA LYS A 94 -11.06 -18.12 1.03
C LYS A 94 -11.36 -17.35 2.32
N VAL A 95 -11.97 -16.17 2.23
CA VAL A 95 -12.39 -15.36 3.38
C VAL A 95 -13.70 -15.86 3.99
N ARG A 96 -14.56 -16.54 3.22
CA ARG A 96 -15.85 -17.08 3.74
C ARG A 96 -15.66 -18.16 4.81
N ASP A 97 -14.57 -18.92 4.76
CA ASP A 97 -14.23 -19.96 5.75
C ASP A 97 -13.51 -19.41 7.00
N MET A 98 -13.25 -18.11 7.05
CA MET A 98 -12.78 -17.48 8.28
C MET A 98 -13.97 -17.38 9.26
N PRO A 99 -13.85 -17.84 10.52
CA PRO A 99 -14.91 -17.67 11.49
C PRO A 99 -15.25 -16.18 11.56
N ARG A 100 -16.49 -15.86 11.18
CA ARG A 100 -17.05 -14.50 11.23
C ARG A 100 -16.73 -13.98 12.63
N LEU A 101 -15.84 -12.97 12.70
CA LEU A 101 -15.50 -12.29 13.95
C LEU A 101 -16.82 -12.10 14.71
N VAL A 102 -16.87 -12.65 15.93
CA VAL A 102 -17.99 -12.39 16.85
C VAL A 102 -18.13 -10.89 16.83
N ARG A 103 -19.26 -10.41 16.30
CA ARG A 103 -19.47 -8.99 16.12
C ARG A 103 -19.78 -8.44 17.51
N ASP A 104 -18.72 -8.12 18.25
CA ASP A 104 -18.77 -7.22 19.40
C ASP A 104 -19.12 -5.85 18.82
N PHE A 105 -20.40 -5.68 18.48
CA PHE A 105 -20.89 -4.49 17.82
C PHE A 105 -20.82 -3.33 18.81
N LEU A 106 -19.91 -2.41 18.54
CA LEU A 106 -19.93 -1.08 19.14
C LEU A 106 -21.24 -0.39 18.72
N ASP A 107 -22.01 0.07 19.70
CA ASP A 107 -23.25 0.80 19.43
C ASP A 107 -22.93 2.13 18.72
N PRO A 108 -23.52 2.42 17.54
CA PRO A 108 -23.25 3.66 16.82
C PRO A 108 -23.50 4.94 17.61
N ALA A 109 -24.48 4.92 18.53
CA ALA A 109 -24.78 6.06 19.36
C ALA A 109 -23.69 6.27 20.42
N GLU A 110 -23.28 5.22 21.11
CA GLU A 110 -22.15 5.27 22.05
C GLU A 110 -20.87 5.77 21.36
N PHE A 111 -20.54 5.23 20.19
CA PHE A 111 -19.37 5.65 19.43
C PHE A 111 -19.43 7.12 19.01
N TYR A 112 -20.59 7.58 18.51
CA TYR A 112 -20.79 8.99 18.17
C TYR A 112 -20.61 9.91 19.37
N GLN A 113 -21.14 9.54 20.54
CA GLN A 113 -21.00 10.34 21.76
C GLN A 113 -19.54 10.42 22.21
N GLN A 114 -18.79 9.33 22.10
CA GLN A 114 -17.36 9.32 22.41
C GLN A 114 -16.57 10.22 21.47
N ILE A 115 -16.78 10.12 20.15
CA ILE A 115 -16.13 10.99 19.16
C ILE A 115 -16.41 12.47 19.45
N LYS A 116 -17.66 12.80 19.75
CA LYS A 116 -18.05 14.19 20.00
C LYS A 116 -17.50 14.72 21.33
N THR A 117 -17.58 13.93 22.40
CA THR A 117 -17.26 14.38 23.76
C THR A 117 -15.76 14.33 24.05
N ILE A 118 -15.08 13.27 23.61
CA ILE A 118 -13.66 13.03 23.90
C ILE A 118 -12.78 13.72 22.85
N CYS A 119 -13.12 13.56 21.57
CA CYS A 119 -12.29 14.10 20.48
C CYS A 119 -12.71 15.51 20.03
N GLY A 120 -13.90 15.98 20.42
CA GLY A 120 -14.39 17.31 20.04
C GLY A 120 -14.73 17.43 18.54
N ILE A 121 -14.92 16.30 17.85
CA ILE A 121 -15.18 16.27 16.40
C ILE A 121 -16.66 16.53 16.16
N ASN A 122 -16.95 17.57 15.38
CA ASN A 122 -18.31 17.97 15.02
C ASN A 122 -18.58 17.94 13.52
N PHE A 123 -17.54 17.80 12.70
CA PHE A 123 -17.62 17.72 11.24
C PHE A 123 -17.18 16.34 10.80
N PHE A 124 -17.91 15.75 9.85
CA PHE A 124 -17.65 14.41 9.33
C PHE A 124 -17.59 14.47 7.81
N CYS A 125 -16.59 13.82 7.22
CA CYS A 125 -16.53 13.66 5.77
C CYS A 125 -15.96 12.29 5.38
N GLY A 126 -16.44 11.74 4.26
CA GLY A 126 -16.07 10.40 3.85
C GLY A 126 -16.90 9.83 2.71
N VAL A 127 -16.63 8.57 2.39
CA VAL A 127 -17.38 7.78 1.41
C VAL A 127 -18.26 6.75 2.14
N PRO A 128 -19.39 6.33 1.55
CA PRO A 128 -20.24 5.32 2.15
C PRO A 128 -19.55 3.94 2.15
N ASP A 129 -19.48 3.30 3.33
CA ASP A 129 -18.94 1.95 3.49
C ASP A 129 -19.98 0.97 4.05
N SER A 130 -19.89 -0.29 3.61
CA SER A 130 -20.85 -1.33 3.96
C SER A 130 -20.69 -1.87 5.39
N LEU A 131 -19.48 -1.83 5.95
CA LEU A 131 -19.20 -2.23 7.32
C LEU A 131 -19.64 -1.13 8.29
N LEU A 132 -19.47 0.14 7.90
CA LEU A 132 -19.86 1.31 8.69
C LEU A 132 -21.29 1.80 8.43
N LYS A 133 -22.10 1.08 7.65
CA LYS A 133 -23.43 1.52 7.22
C LYS A 133 -24.33 1.99 8.38
N ASP A 134 -24.30 1.31 9.52
CA ASP A 134 -25.18 1.60 10.66
C ASP A 134 -24.71 2.90 11.36
N PHE A 135 -23.40 3.13 11.40
CA PHE A 135 -22.80 4.37 11.88
C PHE A 135 -23.03 5.54 10.93
N CYS A 136 -22.78 5.38 9.62
CA CYS A 136 -23.05 6.42 8.62
C CYS A 136 -24.53 6.85 8.62
N ALA A 137 -25.45 5.90 8.78
CA ALA A 137 -26.88 6.18 8.93
C ALA A 137 -27.17 6.96 10.21
N TYR A 138 -26.51 6.64 11.32
CA TYR A 138 -26.64 7.37 12.58
C TYR A 138 -26.13 8.81 12.45
N VAL A 139 -24.93 9.03 11.90
CA VAL A 139 -24.36 10.38 11.68
C VAL A 139 -25.28 11.22 10.80
N THR A 140 -25.76 10.66 9.69
CA THR A 140 -26.66 11.36 8.75
C THR A 140 -27.96 11.85 9.42
N LYS A 141 -28.46 11.11 10.42
CA LYS A 141 -29.68 11.49 11.16
C LYS A 141 -29.43 12.52 12.27
N ASN A 142 -28.24 12.51 12.87
CA ASN A 142 -27.94 13.28 14.09
C ASN A 142 -27.08 14.52 13.84
N VAL A 143 -26.46 14.65 12.66
CA VAL A 143 -25.58 15.76 12.29
C VAL A 143 -26.24 16.57 11.17
N PRO A 144 -26.22 17.91 11.23
CA PRO A 144 -26.75 18.73 10.15
C PRO A 144 -25.96 18.49 8.86
N SER A 145 -26.62 18.59 7.71
CA SER A 145 -26.01 18.30 6.40
C SER A 145 -24.78 19.17 6.08
N SER A 146 -24.62 20.34 6.73
CA SER A 146 -23.43 21.18 6.60
C SER A 146 -22.19 20.62 7.30
N HIS A 147 -22.37 19.67 8.22
CA HIS A 147 -21.33 19.05 9.03
C HIS A 147 -21.17 17.55 8.74
N HIS A 148 -21.85 17.03 7.71
CA HIS A 148 -21.66 15.67 7.22
C HIS A 148 -21.62 15.67 5.69
N ILE A 149 -20.42 15.61 5.11
CA ILE A 149 -20.20 15.74 3.67
C ILE A 149 -19.74 14.40 3.09
N ILE A 150 -20.54 13.88 2.15
CA ILE A 150 -20.16 12.68 1.40
C ILE A 150 -19.26 13.10 0.23
N THR A 151 -18.05 12.55 0.18
CA THR A 151 -17.07 12.86 -0.86
C THR A 151 -17.09 11.83 -1.99
N ALA A 152 -16.49 12.19 -3.13
CA ALA A 152 -16.42 11.30 -4.29
C ALA A 152 -15.45 10.11 -4.10
N ASN A 153 -14.42 10.29 -3.26
CA ASN A 153 -13.41 9.29 -2.92
C ASN A 153 -12.75 9.63 -1.58
N GLU A 154 -11.96 8.70 -1.04
CA GLU A 154 -11.26 8.80 0.23
C GLU A 154 -10.20 9.91 0.21
N GLY A 155 -9.49 10.09 -0.91
CA GLY A 155 -8.51 11.17 -1.06
C GLY A 155 -9.16 12.56 -0.92
N SER A 156 -10.36 12.72 -1.47
CA SER A 156 -11.15 13.95 -1.34
C SER A 156 -11.65 14.15 0.09
N ALA A 157 -11.99 13.07 0.82
CA ALA A 157 -12.35 13.14 2.23
C ALA A 157 -11.18 13.67 3.07
N VAL A 158 -9.99 13.11 2.88
CA VAL A 158 -8.78 13.55 3.58
C VAL A 158 -8.49 15.01 3.28
N GLY A 159 -8.52 15.42 2.00
CA GLY A 159 -8.31 16.82 1.62
C GLY A 159 -9.32 17.77 2.27
N LEU A 160 -10.60 17.39 2.34
CA LEU A 160 -11.64 18.18 2.98
C LEU A 160 -11.47 18.27 4.49
N ALA A 161 -11.12 17.17 5.16
CA ALA A 161 -10.82 17.15 6.59
C ALA A 161 -9.62 18.07 6.90
N CYS A 162 -8.53 17.97 6.14
CA CYS A 162 -7.38 18.86 6.30
C CYS A 162 -7.77 20.34 6.10
N GLY A 163 -8.52 20.65 5.04
CA GLY A 163 -8.97 22.01 4.78
C GLY A 163 -9.89 22.57 5.85
N SER A 164 -10.83 21.75 6.36
CA SER A 164 -11.73 22.09 7.45
C SER A 164 -10.95 22.43 8.73
N TYR A 165 -9.96 21.61 9.09
CA TYR A 165 -9.10 21.85 10.23
C TYR A 165 -8.30 23.15 10.07
N MET A 166 -7.72 23.41 8.90
CA MET A 166 -6.98 24.64 8.63
C MET A 166 -7.85 25.89 8.70
N ALA A 167 -9.10 25.81 8.27
CA ALA A 167 -10.03 26.94 8.25
C ALA A 167 -10.64 27.24 9.62
N THR A 168 -10.94 26.21 10.41
CA THR A 168 -11.70 26.34 11.68
C THR A 168 -10.83 26.18 12.93
N GLY A 169 -9.65 25.56 12.80
CA GLY A 169 -8.83 25.12 13.93
C GLY A 169 -9.44 23.97 14.72
N GLN A 170 -10.52 23.35 14.24
CA GLN A 170 -11.25 22.27 14.92
C GLN A 170 -11.05 20.92 14.21
N PRO A 171 -10.89 19.82 14.97
CA PRO A 171 -10.75 18.48 14.40
C PRO A 171 -12.02 18.03 13.68
N SER A 172 -11.81 17.36 12.55
CA SER A 172 -12.80 16.90 11.57
C SER A 172 -12.46 15.51 11.06
#